data_AF-A0A644WJ38-F1
#
_entry.id   AF-A0A644WJ38-F1
#
_cell.length_a   1.000
_cell.length_b   1.000
_cell.length_c   1.000
_cell.angle_alpha   90.00
_cell.angle_beta   90.00
_cell.angle_gamma   90.00
#
_symmetry.space_group_name_H-M   'P 1'
#
loop_
_entity.id
_entity.type
_entity.pdbx_description
1 polymer ?
#
loop_
_entity_poly.entity_id
_entity_poly.type
_entity_poly.pdbx_seq_one_letter_code
_entity_poly.pdbx_strand_id
1 'polypeptide(L)'
;MKEHYKSWASLKIKAEGFLCDSLKGRIMYFLTYYHEVHNAYGRASIRLDGKEMICFSWIEMYHQERDVSEAQKEDSLLNYDDIVEGLKPNWDTNCTYCESDFVDALQQLFSSHNRKRSVIR
;
A
#
# COMPACT_ATOMS: atom_id res chain seq x y z
N MET A 1 -11.42 -13.33 -4.59
CA MET A 1 -10.11 -13.93 -4.20
C MET A 1 -9.04 -12.87 -4.42
N LYS A 2 -8.44 -12.34 -3.35
CA LYS A 2 -7.22 -11.49 -3.48
C LYS A 2 -6.14 -12.37 -4.11
N GLU A 3 -5.59 -11.98 -5.26
CA GLU A 3 -4.42 -12.67 -5.83
C GLU A 3 -3.28 -12.54 -4.82
N HIS A 4 -2.95 -13.61 -4.08
CA HIS A 4 -1.74 -13.63 -3.27
C HIS A 4 -0.55 -13.51 -4.23
N TYR A 5 0.17 -12.39 -4.13
CA TYR A 5 1.33 -12.14 -4.97
C TYR A 5 2.43 -13.17 -4.64
N LYS A 6 3.03 -13.79 -5.66
CA LYS A 6 3.97 -14.91 -5.45
C LYS A 6 5.28 -14.50 -4.77
N SER A 7 5.79 -13.30 -5.07
CA SER A 7 7.01 -12.76 -4.47
C SER A 7 7.12 -11.25 -4.66
N TRP A 8 7.88 -10.59 -3.77
CA TRP A 8 8.23 -9.18 -3.91
C TRP A 8 8.91 -8.88 -5.26
N ALA A 9 9.87 -9.71 -5.67
CA ALA A 9 10.56 -9.52 -6.96
C ALA A 9 9.58 -9.48 -8.15
N SER A 10 8.55 -10.32 -8.13
CA SER A 10 7.52 -10.34 -9.18
C SER A 10 6.65 -9.08 -9.16
N LEU A 11 6.24 -8.64 -7.97
CA LEU A 11 5.48 -7.38 -7.82
C LEU A 11 6.29 -6.19 -8.32
N LYS A 12 7.57 -6.11 -7.92
CA LYS A 12 8.47 -5.02 -8.28
C LYS A 12 8.66 -4.90 -9.78
N ILE A 13 9.01 -6.00 -10.46
CA ILE A 13 9.17 -6.03 -11.93
C ILE A 13 7.89 -5.55 -12.61
N LYS A 14 6.73 -6.03 -12.14
CA LYS A 14 5.44 -5.64 -12.71
C LYS A 14 5.18 -4.15 -12.49
N ALA A 15 5.41 -3.62 -11.29
CA ALA A 15 5.26 -2.20 -10.95
C ALA A 15 6.16 -1.30 -11.81
N GLU A 16 7.43 -1.66 -11.95
CA GLU A 16 8.39 -0.93 -12.79
C GLU A 16 7.97 -0.93 -14.27
N GLY A 17 7.28 -1.97 -14.73
CA GLY A 17 6.68 -2.04 -16.07
C GLY A 17 5.56 -1.03 -16.34
N PHE A 18 4.98 -0.41 -15.30
CA PHE A 18 3.99 0.68 -15.42
C PHE A 18 4.61 2.07 -15.52
N LEU A 19 5.93 2.21 -15.29
CA LEU A 19 6.60 3.50 -15.37
C LEU A 19 6.71 3.95 -16.83
N CYS A 20 6.44 5.24 -17.09
CA CYS A 20 6.77 5.85 -18.36
C CYS A 20 8.29 6.01 -18.54
N ASP A 21 8.75 6.19 -19.78
CA ASP A 21 10.17 6.18 -20.10
C ASP A 21 10.98 7.24 -19.33
N SER A 22 10.38 8.40 -19.04
CA SER A 22 11.04 9.46 -18.27
C SER A 22 11.25 9.13 -16.78
N LEU A 23 10.55 8.12 -16.25
CA LEU A 23 10.62 7.68 -14.85
C LEU A 23 11.34 6.33 -14.67
N LYS A 24 11.53 5.56 -15.73
CA LYS A 24 12.27 4.30 -15.68
C LYS A 24 13.71 4.54 -15.22
N GLY A 25 14.16 3.73 -14.26
CA GLY A 25 15.49 3.87 -13.64
C GLY A 25 15.62 5.03 -12.65
N ARG A 26 14.63 5.92 -12.55
CA ARG A 26 14.59 7.03 -11.58
C ARG A 26 13.68 6.71 -10.39
N ILE A 27 12.52 6.11 -10.67
CA ILE A 27 11.64 5.59 -9.62
C ILE A 27 12.11 4.20 -9.21
N MET A 28 12.28 4.00 -7.91
CA MET A 28 12.60 2.72 -7.31
C MET A 28 11.60 2.38 -6.22
N TYR A 29 11.16 1.13 -6.20
CA TYR A 29 10.33 0.58 -5.13
C TYR A 29 11.15 -0.26 -4.16
N PHE A 30 10.82 -0.14 -2.88
CA PHE A 30 11.38 -0.92 -1.79
C PHE A 30 10.24 -1.56 -0.99
N LEU A 31 10.42 -2.83 -0.59
CA LEU A 31 9.55 -3.53 0.34
C LEU A 31 10.40 -4.52 1.13
N THR A 32 10.24 -4.53 2.45
CA THR A 32 10.88 -5.49 3.35
C THR A 32 9.90 -5.89 4.45
N TYR A 33 10.04 -7.10 4.96
CA TYR A 33 9.31 -7.61 6.12
C TYR A 33 10.31 -8.04 7.19
N TYR A 34 10.12 -7.59 8.43
CA TYR A 34 10.97 -7.89 9.57
C TYR A 34 10.40 -9.12 10.29
N HIS A 35 11.05 -10.27 10.14
CA HIS A 35 10.52 -11.54 10.63
C HIS A 35 10.91 -11.87 12.07
N GLU A 36 11.79 -11.08 12.68
CA GLU A 36 12.35 -11.33 14.03
C GLU A 36 11.57 -10.60 15.15
N VAL A 37 10.45 -9.95 14.83
CA VAL A 37 9.61 -9.21 15.80
C VAL A 37 8.20 -9.79 15.87
N HIS A 38 7.57 -9.71 17.04
CA HIS A 38 6.32 -10.42 17.38
C HIS A 38 5.16 -10.25 16.40
N ASN A 39 5.12 -9.14 15.65
CA ASN A 39 4.02 -8.82 14.73
C ASN A 39 4.46 -8.76 13.25
N ALA A 40 5.67 -9.22 12.93
CA ALA A 40 6.20 -9.35 11.58
C ALA A 40 6.00 -8.13 10.65
N TYR A 41 6.21 -6.91 11.17
CA TYR A 41 5.92 -5.69 10.45
C TYR A 41 6.75 -5.51 9.18
N GLY A 42 6.19 -4.82 8.19
CA GLY A 42 6.93 -4.42 7.00
C GLY A 42 7.26 -2.94 6.91
N ARG A 43 8.01 -2.62 5.86
CA ARG A 43 8.25 -1.26 5.39
C ARG A 43 8.28 -1.27 3.88
N ALA A 44 7.63 -0.31 3.26
CA ALA A 44 7.80 -0.02 1.83
C ALA A 44 8.22 1.43 1.61
N SER A 45 8.81 1.71 0.45
CA SER A 45 8.96 3.10 0.01
C SER A 45 9.02 3.26 -1.50
N ILE A 46 8.62 4.46 -1.94
CA ILE A 46 8.77 4.95 -3.31
C ILE A 46 9.87 6.01 -3.30
N ARG A 47 10.90 5.80 -4.11
CA ARG A 47 12.06 6.68 -4.20
C ARG A 47 12.18 7.27 -5.58
N LEU A 48 12.51 8.56 -5.66
CA LEU A 48 12.86 9.26 -6.89
C LEU A 48 14.32 9.68 -6.82
N ASP A 49 15.14 9.23 -7.77
CA ASP A 49 16.57 9.52 -7.84
C ASP A 49 17.31 9.21 -6.51
N GLY A 50 16.92 8.10 -5.88
CA GLY A 50 17.45 7.65 -4.59
C GLY A 50 16.86 8.35 -3.36
N LYS A 51 16.10 9.44 -3.51
CA LYS A 51 15.42 10.14 -2.41
C LYS A 51 14.06 9.51 -2.12
N GLU A 52 13.80 9.20 -0.85
CA GLU A 52 12.50 8.70 -0.40
C GLU A 52 11.44 9.80 -0.51
N MET A 53 10.39 9.53 -1.28
CA MET A 53 9.27 10.44 -1.52
C MET A 53 8.05 10.06 -0.69
N ILE A 54 7.79 8.76 -0.57
CA ILE A 54 6.68 8.21 0.22
C ILE A 54 7.23 7.04 1.03
N CYS A 55 6.93 7.05 2.33
CA CYS A 55 7.28 6.00 3.27
C CYS A 55 6.01 5.26 3.68
N PHE A 56 6.10 3.94 3.74
CA PHE A 56 5.05 3.06 4.24
C PHE A 56 5.65 2.29 5.43
N SER A 57 5.15 2.49 6.63
CA SER A 57 5.83 1.98 7.83
C SER A 57 4.88 1.49 8.91
N TRP A 58 5.41 0.65 9.81
CA TRP A 58 4.68 0.21 10.99
C TRP A 58 4.29 1.37 11.92
N ILE A 59 4.99 2.51 11.87
CA ILE A 59 4.64 3.68 12.70
C ILE A 59 3.27 4.21 12.24
N GLU A 60 3.08 4.28 10.93
CA GLU A 60 1.80 4.68 10.35
C GLU A 60 0.73 3.61 10.58
N MET A 61 1.07 2.33 10.57
CA MET A 61 0.15 1.26 10.98
C MET A 61 -0.41 1.51 12.39
N TYR A 62 0.44 1.88 13.36
CA TYR A 62 -0.03 2.23 14.70
C TYR A 62 -0.94 3.47 14.73
N HIS A 63 -0.68 4.45 13.87
CA HIS A 63 -1.57 5.60 13.71
C HIS A 63 -2.93 5.18 13.15
N GLN A 64 -2.96 4.34 12.10
CA GLN A 64 -4.18 3.78 11.53
C GLN A 64 -4.96 2.96 12.57
N GLU A 65 -4.29 2.05 13.30
CA GLU A 65 -4.90 1.22 14.35
C GLU A 65 -5.50 2.07 15.47
N ARG A 66 -4.81 3.14 15.88
CA ARG A 66 -5.33 4.08 16.88
C ARG A 66 -6.58 4.77 16.37
N ASP A 67 -6.55 5.33 15.17
CA ASP A 67 -7.68 6.06 14.60
C ASP A 67 -8.91 5.14 14.44
N VAL A 68 -8.71 3.90 14.00
CA VAL A 68 -9.77 2.88 13.96
C VAL A 68 -10.30 2.56 15.36
N SER A 69 -9.41 2.38 16.35
CA SER A 69 -9.80 2.11 17.74
C SER A 69 -10.60 3.27 18.35
N GLU A 70 -10.27 4.51 18.01
CA GLU A 70 -11.01 5.70 18.45
C GLU A 70 -12.41 5.73 17.82
N ALA A 71 -12.52 5.54 16.50
CA ALA A 71 -13.81 5.48 15.82
C ALA A 71 -14.71 4.36 16.36
N GLN A 72 -14.14 3.19 16.67
CA GLN A 72 -14.92 2.07 17.21
C GLN A 72 -15.34 2.28 18.68
N LYS A 73 -14.65 3.13 19.44
CA LYS A 73 -15.11 3.56 20.78
C LYS A 73 -16.28 4.53 20.69
N GLU A 74 -16.30 5.37 19.66
CA GLU A 74 -17.40 6.31 19.42
C GLU A 74 -18.67 5.60 18.96
N ASP A 75 -18.54 4.59 18.10
CA ASP A 75 -19.64 3.72 17.68
C ASP A 75 -19.20 2.26 17.56
N SER A 76 -19.55 1.47 18.59
CA SER A 76 -19.17 0.06 18.68
C SER A 76 -19.87 -0.86 17.68
N LEU A 77 -20.91 -0.38 16.99
CA LEU A 77 -21.66 -1.16 16.01
C LEU A 77 -21.09 -1.03 14.60
N LEU A 78 -20.19 -0.09 14.36
CA LEU A 78 -19.54 0.07 13.06
C LEU A 78 -18.68 -1.15 12.74
N ASN A 79 -18.79 -1.59 11.48
CA ASN A 79 -17.91 -2.59 10.92
C ASN A 79 -16.52 -1.97 10.69
N TYR A 80 -15.46 -2.73 10.96
CA TYR A 80 -14.07 -2.36 10.70
C TYR A 80 -13.86 -1.84 9.28
N ASP A 81 -14.42 -2.51 8.26
CA ASP A 81 -14.24 -2.11 6.86
C ASP A 81 -14.83 -0.71 6.58
N ASP A 82 -16.01 -0.41 7.14
CA ASP A 82 -16.68 0.89 6.97
C ASP A 82 -15.90 2.01 7.69
N ILE A 83 -15.33 1.71 8.87
CA ILE A 83 -14.47 2.64 9.60
C ILE A 83 -13.22 2.96 8.76
N VAL A 84 -12.55 1.93 8.24
CA VAL A 84 -11.35 2.09 7.42
C VAL A 84 -11.65 2.92 6.17
N GLU A 85 -12.73 2.64 5.46
CA GLU A 85 -13.16 3.43 4.28
C GLU A 85 -13.45 4.89 4.66
N GLY A 86 -14.05 5.14 5.83
CA GLY A 86 -14.30 6.49 6.33
C GLY A 86 -13.04 7.27 6.72
N LEU A 87 -12.01 6.59 7.23
CA LEU A 87 -10.74 7.20 7.67
C LEU A 87 -9.74 7.37 6.52
N LYS A 88 -9.85 6.55 5.47
CA LYS A 88 -8.91 6.53 4.34
C LYS A 88 -8.63 7.90 3.70
N PRO A 89 -9.62 8.79 3.48
CA PRO A 89 -9.34 10.12 2.94
C PRO A 89 -8.41 10.98 3.82
N ASN A 90 -8.50 10.83 5.14
CA ASN A 90 -7.63 11.54 6.08
C ASN A 90 -6.21 10.96 6.05
N TRP A 91 -6.08 9.62 6.01
CA TRP A 91 -4.80 8.97 5.86
C TRP A 91 -4.12 9.32 4.53
N ASP A 92 -4.88 9.41 3.44
CA ASP A 92 -4.38 9.83 2.14
C ASP A 92 -3.84 11.27 2.15
N THR A 93 -4.56 12.17 2.83
CA THR A 93 -4.15 13.57 2.97
C THR A 93 -2.86 13.72 3.77
N ASN A 94 -2.68 12.86 4.78
CA ASN A 94 -1.54 12.93 5.72
C ASN A 94 -0.39 11.98 5.38
N CYS A 95 -0.51 11.20 4.30
CA CYS A 95 0.44 10.12 3.96
C CYS A 95 0.62 9.08 5.07
N THR A 96 -0.44 8.77 5.82
CA THR A 96 -0.43 7.76 6.89
C THR A 96 -0.62 6.38 6.27
N TYR A 97 0.47 5.77 5.83
CA TYR A 97 0.44 4.50 5.11
C TYR A 97 1.32 3.40 5.73
N CYS A 98 0.78 2.19 5.84
CA CYS A 98 1.54 0.99 6.17
C CYS A 98 1.96 0.21 4.92
N GLU A 99 2.84 -0.78 5.05
CA GLU A 99 3.29 -1.59 3.91
C GLU A 99 2.15 -2.33 3.20
N SER A 100 1.07 -2.65 3.94
CA SER A 100 -0.10 -3.31 3.37
C SER A 100 -0.82 -2.38 2.38
N ASP A 101 -0.88 -1.07 2.66
CA ASP A 101 -1.42 -0.08 1.72
C ASP A 101 -0.62 -0.05 0.42
N PHE A 102 0.71 -0.16 0.50
CA PHE A 102 1.56 -0.21 -0.69
C PHE A 102 1.26 -1.44 -1.54
N VAL A 103 1.18 -2.62 -0.90
CA VAL A 103 0.89 -3.88 -1.60
C VAL A 103 -0.51 -3.86 -2.21
N ASP A 104 -1.51 -3.41 -1.46
CA ASP A 104 -2.90 -3.32 -1.94
C ASP A 104 -3.02 -2.33 -3.11
N ALA A 105 -2.34 -1.19 -3.06
CA ALA A 105 -2.30 -0.22 -4.15
C ALA A 105 -1.70 -0.83 -5.44
N LEU A 106 -0.60 -1.58 -5.34
CA LEU A 106 -0.02 -2.27 -6.50
C LEU A 106 -0.98 -3.32 -7.08
N GLN A 107 -1.64 -4.11 -6.23
CA GLN A 107 -2.61 -5.11 -6.68
C GLN A 107 -3.82 -4.47 -7.38
N GLN A 108 -4.31 -3.35 -6.86
CA GLN A 108 -5.38 -2.57 -7.48
C GLN A 108 -4.95 -1.99 -8.84
N LEU A 109 -3.75 -1.42 -8.93
CA LEU A 109 -3.17 -0.93 -10.19
C LEU A 109 -3.14 -2.04 -11.25
N PHE A 110 -2.65 -3.22 -10.88
CA PHE A 110 -2.56 -4.36 -11.80
C PHE A 110 -3.92 -4.89 -12.23
N SER A 111 -4.87 -4.95 -11.31
CA SER A 111 -6.24 -5.41 -11.56
C SER A 111 -7.01 -4.43 -12.46
N SER A 112 -6.82 -3.12 -12.27
CA SER A 112 -7.46 -2.09 -13.09
C SER A 112 -6.93 -2.09 -14.53
N HIS A 113 -5.63 -2.32 -14.73
CA HIS A 113 -5.02 -2.42 -16.05
C HIS A 113 -5.48 -3.63 -16.84
N ASN A 114 -5.60 -4.78 -16.19
CA ASN A 114 -6.11 -6.00 -16.81
C ASN A 114 -7.56 -5.81 -17.30
N ARG A 115 -8.41 -5.14 -16.52
CA ARG A 115 -9.77 -4.78 -16.94
C ARG A 115 -9.77 -3.88 -18.17
N LYS A 116 -8.94 -2.83 -18.22
CA LYS A 116 -8.86 -1.94 -19.38
C LYS A 116 -8.41 -2.65 -20.66
N ARG A 117 -7.50 -3.63 -20.58
CA ARG A 117 -7.09 -4.43 -21.74
C ARG A 117 -8.16 -5.42 -22.23
N SER A 118 -9.02 -5.91 -21.34
CA SER A 118 -10.10 -6.83 -21.71
C SER A 118 -11.25 -6.14 -22.46
N VAL A 119 -11.42 -4.82 -22.29
CA VAL A 119 -12.51 -4.05 -22.94
C VAL A 119 -12.11 -3.59 -24.35
N ILE A 120 -10.83 -3.68 -24.72
CA ILE A 120 -10.29 -3.29 -26.04
C ILE A 120 -10.05 -4.53 -26.92
N ARG A 121 -10.76 -5.64 -26.68
CA ARG A 121 -10.73 -6.85 -27.51
C ARG A 121 -12.12 -7.23 -27.97
#